data_AF-A0A9D0DHD1-F1
#
_entry.id   AF-A0A9D0DHD1-F1
#
_cell.length_a   1.000
_cell.length_b   1.000
_cell.length_c   1.000
_cell.angle_alpha   90.00
_cell.angle_beta   90.00
_cell.angle_gamma   90.00
#
_symmetry.space_group_name_H-M   'P 1'
#
loop_
_entity.id
_entity.type
_entity.pdbx_description
1 polymer ?
#
loop_
_entity_poly.entity_id
_entity_poly.type
_entity_poly.pdbx_seq_one_letter_code
_entity_poly.pdbx_strand_id
1 'polypeptide(L)'
;MQETISLFTEKYGLTRSEVTVEIEKVFSEIFSRRYGCMVMAVFQKDMQLEVVAYNEAGGIVQQRIIDLNNIRGWNTIKKHLEKSLLKASVLKQTREYKYYEKELRWGEIIAIDAERNYHVELEVIPGETMTAVCPLNRVGLHERSCGNFSIGEKRAFHVRRVDPVFLNGTPRLKVVVDRVSKTLVEGLLKEQLGYSAEKMIIRCTRRFVGQKSQTSGLREICS
;
A
#
# COMPACT_ATOMS: atom_id res chain seq x y z
N MET A 1 14.47 -22.41 -12.70
CA MET A 1 13.78 -21.11 -12.58
C MET A 1 12.32 -21.21 -12.13
N GLN A 2 11.53 -22.19 -12.59
CA GLN A 2 10.12 -22.31 -12.18
C GLN A 2 9.94 -22.42 -10.65
N GLU A 3 10.76 -23.22 -9.97
CA GLU A 3 10.77 -23.33 -8.50
C GLU A 3 11.06 -21.99 -7.83
N THR A 4 12.05 -21.24 -8.33
CA THR A 4 12.40 -19.90 -7.83
C THR A 4 11.24 -18.92 -7.97
N ILE A 5 10.54 -18.95 -9.10
CA ILE A 5 9.35 -18.11 -9.33
C ILE A 5 8.26 -18.49 -8.33
N SER A 6 7.98 -19.77 -8.15
CA SER A 6 7.01 -20.25 -7.16
C SER A 6 7.36 -19.79 -5.74
N LEU A 7 8.63 -19.90 -5.32
CA LEU A 7 9.09 -19.41 -4.02
C LEU A 7 8.89 -17.89 -3.87
N PHE A 8 9.13 -17.11 -4.92
CA PHE A 8 8.88 -15.66 -4.88
C PHE A 8 7.40 -15.30 -4.88
N THR A 9 6.56 -16.05 -5.60
CA THR A 9 5.10 -15.82 -5.57
C THR A 9 4.54 -15.98 -4.16
N GLU A 10 4.94 -17.04 -3.46
CA GLU A 10 4.52 -17.31 -2.09
C GLU A 10 5.08 -16.25 -1.13
N LYS A 11 6.38 -15.99 -1.19
CA LYS A 11 7.06 -15.06 -0.27
C LYS A 11 6.54 -13.62 -0.37
N TYR A 12 6.20 -13.16 -1.57
CA TYR A 12 5.84 -11.75 -1.80
C TYR A 12 4.34 -11.53 -2.08
N GLY A 13 3.52 -12.59 -2.07
CA GLY A 13 2.09 -12.51 -2.37
C GLY A 13 1.80 -12.04 -3.81
N LEU A 14 2.73 -12.28 -4.73
CA LEU A 14 2.66 -11.87 -6.13
C LEU A 14 2.21 -13.03 -7.01
N THR A 15 1.53 -12.73 -8.11
CA THR A 15 1.23 -13.70 -9.15
C THR A 15 2.50 -14.09 -9.91
N ARG A 16 2.48 -15.24 -10.61
CA ARG A 16 3.62 -15.67 -11.43
C ARG A 16 4.01 -14.61 -12.45
N SER A 17 3.05 -14.02 -13.15
CA SER A 17 3.31 -12.96 -14.13
C SER A 17 3.96 -11.72 -13.52
N GLU A 18 3.52 -11.27 -12.34
CA GLU A 18 4.14 -10.15 -11.63
C GLU A 18 5.61 -10.44 -11.26
N VAL A 19 5.89 -11.66 -10.78
CA VAL A 19 7.26 -12.08 -10.49
C VAL A 19 8.12 -12.13 -11.76
N THR A 20 7.59 -12.69 -12.85
CA THR A 20 8.27 -12.78 -14.14
C THR A 20 8.67 -11.38 -14.65
N VAL A 21 7.73 -10.44 -14.65
CA VAL A 21 7.96 -9.05 -15.09
C VAL A 21 9.03 -8.36 -14.23
N GLU A 22 9.02 -8.57 -12.91
CA GLU A 22 10.05 -7.98 -12.04
C GLU A 22 11.43 -8.59 -12.25
N ILE A 23 11.52 -9.91 -12.56
CA ILE A 23 12.78 -10.54 -12.94
C ILE A 23 13.31 -9.95 -14.26
N GLU A 24 12.48 -9.91 -15.29
CA GLU A 24 12.82 -9.35 -16.61
C GLU A 24 13.35 -7.92 -16.49
N LYS A 25 12.64 -7.09 -15.73
CA LYS A 25 13.02 -5.71 -15.45
C LYS A 25 14.37 -5.63 -14.73
N VAL A 26 14.57 -6.37 -13.65
CA VAL A 26 15.81 -6.32 -12.87
C VAL A 26 17.01 -6.78 -13.70
N PHE A 27 16.85 -7.83 -14.48
CA PHE A 27 17.91 -8.32 -15.36
C PHE A 27 18.22 -7.29 -16.45
N SER A 28 17.19 -6.74 -17.11
CA SER A 28 17.35 -5.70 -18.12
C SER A 28 18.10 -4.48 -17.56
N GLU A 29 17.72 -3.99 -16.38
CA GLU A 29 18.37 -2.85 -15.72
C GLU A 29 19.83 -3.12 -15.34
N ILE A 30 20.11 -4.28 -14.73
CA ILE A 30 21.47 -4.63 -14.29
C ILE A 30 22.41 -4.82 -15.47
N PHE A 31 21.97 -5.55 -16.49
CA PHE A 31 22.83 -5.83 -17.65
C PHE A 31 23.00 -4.61 -18.55
N SER A 32 21.97 -3.77 -18.69
CA SER A 32 22.12 -2.51 -19.42
C SER A 32 23.20 -1.63 -18.79
N ARG A 33 23.20 -1.51 -17.45
CA ARG A 33 24.24 -0.78 -16.73
C ARG A 33 25.62 -1.43 -16.85
N ARG A 34 25.69 -2.75 -16.79
CA ARG A 34 26.95 -3.49 -16.85
C ARG A 34 27.62 -3.42 -18.23
N TYR A 35 26.83 -3.51 -19.30
CA TYR A 35 27.36 -3.53 -20.68
C TYR A 35 27.37 -2.16 -21.35
N GLY A 36 26.71 -1.15 -20.77
CA GLY A 36 26.66 0.20 -21.34
C GLY A 36 25.83 0.30 -22.62
N CYS A 37 24.93 -0.66 -22.85
CA CYS A 37 24.03 -0.73 -24.00
C CYS A 37 22.62 -1.13 -23.54
N MET A 38 21.65 -1.11 -24.44
CA MET A 38 20.29 -1.56 -24.13
C MET A 38 20.28 -3.08 -24.01
N VAL A 39 19.74 -3.60 -22.91
CA VAL A 39 19.56 -5.03 -22.69
C VAL A 39 18.11 -5.31 -22.34
N MET A 40 17.54 -6.34 -22.97
CA MET A 40 16.19 -6.84 -22.70
C MET A 40 16.31 -8.27 -22.21
N ALA A 41 15.68 -8.54 -21.08
CA ALA A 41 15.50 -9.88 -20.55
C ALA A 41 14.03 -10.27 -20.70
N VAL A 42 13.76 -11.44 -21.25
CA VAL A 42 12.40 -11.94 -21.50
C VAL A 42 12.34 -13.43 -21.19
N PHE A 43 11.26 -13.86 -20.55
CA PHE A 43 10.97 -15.29 -20.42
C PHE A 43 10.33 -15.82 -21.71
N GLN A 44 10.90 -16.90 -22.23
CA GLN A 44 10.30 -17.67 -23.30
C GLN A 44 9.14 -18.55 -22.79
N LYS A 45 8.41 -19.17 -23.73
CA LYS A 45 7.24 -20.03 -23.43
C LYS A 45 7.56 -21.21 -22.51
N ASP A 46 8.80 -21.69 -22.54
CA ASP A 46 9.32 -22.78 -21.70
C ASP A 46 9.82 -22.30 -20.32
N MET A 47 9.60 -21.02 -19.99
CA MET A 47 10.08 -20.36 -18.76
C MET A 47 11.61 -20.30 -18.63
N GLN A 48 12.33 -20.37 -19.76
CA GLN A 48 13.75 -20.01 -19.81
C GLN A 48 13.89 -18.50 -19.96
N LEU A 49 14.78 -17.92 -19.17
CA LEU A 49 15.08 -16.49 -19.23
C LEU A 49 16.15 -16.24 -20.29
N GLU A 50 15.79 -15.56 -21.36
CA GLU A 50 16.72 -15.12 -22.38
C GLU A 50 17.07 -13.65 -22.17
N VAL A 51 18.36 -13.31 -22.28
CA VAL A 51 18.85 -11.94 -22.11
C VAL A 51 19.65 -11.55 -23.34
N VAL A 52 19.18 -10.52 -24.03
CA VAL A 52 19.75 -10.07 -25.30
C VAL A 52 20.19 -8.62 -25.16
N ALA A 53 21.45 -8.35 -25.52
CA ALA A 53 21.98 -7.01 -25.66
C ALA A 53 21.77 -6.51 -27.10
N TYR A 54 21.34 -5.26 -27.22
CA TYR A 54 21.12 -4.58 -28.50
C TYR A 54 22.07 -3.39 -28.58
N ASN A 55 22.73 -3.27 -29.72
CA ASN A 55 23.48 -2.07 -30.08
C ASN A 55 23.06 -1.63 -31.47
N GLU A 56 22.72 -0.35 -31.62
CA GLU A 56 22.41 0.25 -32.90
C GLU A 56 23.60 1.10 -33.33
N ALA A 57 24.34 0.61 -34.33
CA ALA A 57 25.47 1.33 -34.92
C ALA A 57 25.22 1.49 -36.41
N GLY A 58 25.02 2.74 -36.85
CA GLY A 58 24.85 3.05 -38.27
C GLY A 58 23.59 2.45 -38.92
N GLY A 59 22.50 2.29 -38.17
CA GLY A 59 21.24 1.73 -38.68
C GLY A 59 21.18 0.20 -38.74
N ILE A 60 22.23 -0.50 -38.28
CA ILE A 60 22.25 -1.96 -38.14
C ILE A 60 22.07 -2.30 -36.66
N VAL A 61 21.02 -3.06 -36.35
CA VAL A 61 20.80 -3.60 -35.00
C VAL A 61 21.64 -4.86 -34.84
N GLN A 62 22.69 -4.76 -34.02
CA GLN A 62 23.46 -5.93 -33.59
C GLN A 62 22.85 -6.50 -32.31
N GLN A 63 22.57 -7.79 -32.33
CA GLN A 63 22.03 -8.52 -31.18
C GLN A 63 23.07 -9.51 -30.67
N ARG A 64 23.24 -9.57 -29.34
CA ARG A 64 24.11 -10.57 -28.69
C ARG A 64 23.38 -11.19 -27.51
N ILE A 65 23.23 -12.52 -27.54
CA ILE A 65 22.72 -13.29 -26.40
C ILE A 65 23.78 -13.27 -25.29
N ILE A 66 23.34 -13.00 -24.06
CA ILE A 66 24.17 -13.00 -22.87
C ILE A 66 24.03 -14.37 -22.19
N ASP A 67 25.14 -15.10 -22.08
CA ASP A 67 25.18 -16.36 -21.32
C ASP A 67 25.09 -16.08 -19.82
N LEU A 68 23.99 -16.53 -19.21
CA LEU A 68 23.73 -16.36 -17.78
C LEU A 68 24.60 -17.25 -16.89
N ASN A 69 25.11 -18.38 -17.39
CA ASN A 69 25.84 -19.35 -16.57
C ASN A 69 27.19 -18.79 -16.09
N ASN A 70 27.80 -17.91 -16.86
CA ASN A 70 29.13 -17.35 -16.59
C ASN A 70 29.11 -16.00 -15.85
N ILE A 71 27.97 -15.63 -15.29
CA ILE A 71 27.77 -14.31 -14.69
C ILE A 71 28.32 -14.23 -13.28
N ARG A 72 29.20 -13.25 -13.06
CA ARG A 72 29.63 -12.85 -11.71
C ARG A 72 28.63 -11.88 -11.08
N GLY A 73 28.48 -11.94 -9.76
CA GLY A 73 27.67 -10.98 -9.00
C GLY A 73 26.21 -11.40 -8.77
N TRP A 74 25.91 -12.70 -8.76
CA TRP A 74 24.57 -13.24 -8.44
C TRP A 74 23.99 -12.70 -7.12
N ASN A 75 24.83 -12.47 -6.11
CA ASN A 75 24.38 -11.87 -4.84
C ASN A 75 23.85 -10.45 -5.01
N THR A 76 24.42 -9.66 -5.92
CA THR A 76 23.94 -8.32 -6.24
C THR A 76 22.60 -8.40 -6.97
N ILE A 77 22.50 -9.28 -7.97
CA ILE A 77 21.24 -9.52 -8.70
C ILE A 77 20.13 -9.94 -7.73
N LYS A 78 20.42 -10.89 -6.83
CA LYS A 78 19.48 -11.34 -5.81
C LYS A 78 18.99 -10.18 -4.93
N LYS A 79 19.90 -9.33 -4.42
CA LYS A 79 19.52 -8.16 -3.60
C LYS A 79 18.64 -7.17 -4.36
N HIS A 80 18.96 -6.89 -5.62
CA HIS A 80 18.13 -6.02 -6.48
C HIS A 80 16.75 -6.64 -6.73
N LEU A 81 16.71 -7.94 -6.97
CA LEU A 81 15.47 -8.67 -7.20
C LEU A 81 14.58 -8.67 -5.96
N GLU A 82 15.13 -9.00 -4.78
CA GLU A 82 14.41 -8.95 -3.50
C GLU A 82 13.84 -7.55 -3.22
N LYS A 83 14.60 -6.49 -3.53
CA LYS A 83 14.13 -5.11 -3.38
C LYS A 83 13.02 -4.77 -4.37
N SER A 84 13.11 -5.22 -5.62
CA SER A 84 12.11 -4.95 -6.66
C SER A 84 10.80 -5.70 -6.37
N LEU A 85 10.89 -6.99 -6.01
CA LEU A 85 9.74 -7.80 -5.62
C LEU A 85 9.04 -7.25 -4.37
N LEU A 86 9.80 -6.84 -3.36
CA LEU A 86 9.22 -6.20 -2.17
C LEU A 86 8.50 -4.89 -2.53
N LYS A 87 9.07 -4.09 -3.43
CA LYS A 87 8.42 -2.86 -3.92
C LYS A 87 7.12 -3.18 -4.67
N ALA A 88 7.13 -4.18 -5.55
CA ALA A 88 5.95 -4.60 -6.30
C ALA A 88 4.84 -5.11 -5.36
N SER A 89 5.21 -5.93 -4.37
CA SER A 89 4.30 -6.42 -3.33
C SER A 89 3.62 -5.28 -2.57
N VAL A 90 4.39 -4.30 -2.09
CA VAL A 90 3.84 -3.12 -1.39
C VAL A 90 2.94 -2.29 -2.29
N LEU A 91 3.27 -2.15 -3.58
CA LEU A 91 2.41 -1.42 -4.54
C LEU A 91 1.09 -2.15 -4.77
N LYS A 92 1.10 -3.47 -4.86
CA LYS A 92 -0.10 -4.30 -4.95
C LYS A 92 -0.97 -4.13 -3.71
N GLN A 93 -0.39 -4.35 -2.52
CA GLN A 93 -1.09 -4.18 -1.26
C GLN A 93 -1.65 -2.75 -1.09
N THR A 94 -0.90 -1.73 -1.51
CA THR A 94 -1.38 -0.35 -1.51
C THR A 94 -2.65 -0.20 -2.33
N ARG A 95 -2.73 -0.80 -3.53
CA ARG A 95 -3.93 -0.72 -4.39
C ARG A 95 -5.12 -1.40 -3.75
N GLU A 96 -4.92 -2.56 -3.12
CA GLU A 96 -5.96 -3.29 -2.39
C GLU A 96 -6.52 -2.44 -1.23
N TYR A 97 -5.63 -1.87 -0.41
CA TYR A 97 -6.02 -1.04 0.71
C TYR A 97 -6.59 0.32 0.30
N LYS A 98 -6.25 0.82 -0.90
CA LYS A 98 -6.72 2.11 -1.43
C LYS A 98 -8.24 2.18 -1.55
N TYR A 99 -8.88 1.03 -1.81
CA TYR A 99 -10.34 0.93 -1.92
C TYR A 99 -11.06 1.40 -0.66
N TYR A 100 -10.46 1.16 0.50
CA TYR A 100 -11.03 1.47 1.81
C TYR A 100 -10.70 2.90 2.28
N GLU A 101 -10.07 3.72 1.44
CA GLU A 101 -9.97 5.15 1.74
C GLU A 101 -11.36 5.75 1.93
N LYS A 102 -11.46 6.61 2.95
CA LYS A 102 -12.67 7.29 3.41
C LYS A 102 -13.64 6.46 4.23
N GLU A 103 -13.33 5.20 4.47
CA GLU A 103 -14.15 4.36 5.34
C GLU A 103 -13.90 4.61 6.83
N LEU A 104 -14.88 4.21 7.64
CA LEU A 104 -14.79 4.18 9.09
C LEU A 104 -14.30 2.80 9.52
N ARG A 105 -13.27 2.76 10.38
CA ARG A 105 -12.72 1.53 10.95
C ARG A 105 -12.51 1.67 12.44
N TRP A 106 -12.92 0.66 13.20
CA TRP A 106 -12.65 0.58 14.62
C TRP A 106 -11.24 0.03 14.84
N GLY A 107 -10.48 0.67 15.72
CA GLY A 107 -9.11 0.29 16.03
C GLY A 107 -8.74 0.59 17.47
N GLU A 108 -7.71 -0.09 17.96
CA GLU A 108 -7.15 0.08 19.29
C GLU A 108 -5.85 0.89 19.22
N ILE A 109 -5.70 1.86 20.11
CA ILE A 109 -4.46 2.62 20.22
C ILE A 109 -3.42 1.74 20.92
N ILE A 110 -2.37 1.33 20.20
CA ILE A 110 -1.36 0.40 20.72
C ILE A 110 -0.07 1.09 21.16
N ALA A 111 0.25 2.26 20.60
CA ALA A 111 1.46 3.00 20.96
C ALA A 111 1.35 4.50 20.63
N ILE A 112 2.26 5.28 21.21
CA ILE A 112 2.45 6.70 20.91
C ILE A 112 3.94 6.90 20.63
N ASP A 113 4.27 7.49 19.48
CA ASP A 113 5.67 7.75 19.10
C ASP A 113 6.25 9.00 19.77
N ALA A 114 7.54 9.26 19.54
CA ALA A 114 8.23 10.44 20.08
C ALA A 114 7.67 11.78 19.58
N GLU A 115 7.04 11.79 18.40
CA GLU A 115 6.34 12.95 17.84
C GLU A 115 4.89 13.08 18.35
N ARG A 116 4.48 12.18 19.25
CA ARG A 116 3.13 12.04 19.81
C ARG A 116 2.07 11.65 18.78
N ASN A 117 2.46 11.03 17.68
CA ASN A 117 1.51 10.36 16.78
C ASN A 117 1.07 9.04 17.41
N TYR A 118 -0.20 8.70 17.20
CA TYR A 118 -0.78 7.48 17.72
C TYR A 118 -0.64 6.36 16.70
N HIS A 119 -0.20 5.20 17.14
CA HIS A 119 -0.23 3.97 16.38
C HIS A 119 -1.49 3.20 16.77
N VAL A 120 -2.27 2.84 15.75
CA VAL A 120 -3.57 2.21 15.91
C VAL A 120 -3.55 0.87 15.20
N GLU A 121 -3.84 -0.19 15.92
CA GLU A 121 -4.11 -1.50 15.33
C GLU A 121 -5.57 -1.56 14.89
N LEU A 122 -5.81 -1.87 13.61
CA LEU A 122 -7.15 -1.94 13.05
C LEU A 122 -7.23 -2.92 11.87
N GLU A 123 -8.44 -3.40 11.60
CA GLU A 123 -8.74 -4.24 10.45
C GLU A 123 -9.33 -3.40 9.32
N VAL A 124 -8.50 -3.01 8.35
CA VAL A 124 -8.98 -2.37 7.11
C VAL A 124 -9.63 -3.40 6.19
N ILE A 125 -9.02 -4.57 6.08
CA ILE A 125 -9.58 -5.73 5.40
C ILE A 125 -10.02 -6.70 6.49
N PRO A 126 -11.25 -7.23 6.45
CA PRO A 126 -11.71 -8.19 7.46
C PRO A 126 -10.75 -9.36 7.62
N GLY A 127 -10.31 -9.62 8.86
CA GLY A 127 -9.36 -10.70 9.16
C GLY A 127 -7.88 -10.35 8.95
N GLU A 128 -7.56 -9.15 8.46
CA GLU A 128 -6.19 -8.65 8.36
C GLU A 128 -5.96 -7.46 9.30
N THR A 129 -5.24 -7.69 10.39
CA THR A 129 -4.83 -6.63 11.31
C THR A 129 -3.62 -5.88 10.75
N MET A 130 -3.61 -4.56 10.93
CA MET A 130 -2.49 -3.73 10.53
C MET A 130 -2.33 -2.49 11.42
N THR A 131 -1.11 -1.97 11.49
CA THR A 131 -0.82 -0.74 12.23
C THR A 131 -0.95 0.47 11.33
N ALA A 132 -1.92 1.32 11.62
CA ALA A 132 -2.06 2.65 11.03
C ALA A 132 -1.48 3.73 11.94
N VAL A 133 -1.23 4.91 11.37
CA VAL A 133 -0.76 6.09 12.10
C VAL A 133 -1.84 7.16 12.11
N CYS A 134 -2.18 7.66 13.29
CA CYS A 134 -3.00 8.85 13.48
C CYS A 134 -2.11 10.00 13.97
N PRO A 135 -1.76 10.97 13.10
CA PRO A 135 -0.94 12.10 13.51
C PRO A 135 -1.60 12.91 14.64
N LEU A 136 -0.82 13.48 15.55
CA LEU A 136 -1.37 14.24 16.69
C LEU A 136 -2.35 15.33 16.21
N ASN A 137 -1.96 16.08 15.17
CA ASN A 137 -2.77 17.15 14.59
C ASN A 137 -4.09 16.70 13.91
N ARG A 138 -4.34 15.38 13.85
CA ARG A 138 -5.54 14.74 13.30
C ARG A 138 -6.47 14.16 14.38
N VAL A 139 -6.19 14.44 15.65
CA VAL A 139 -7.04 14.13 16.82
C VAL A 139 -7.69 15.41 17.34
N GLY A 140 -8.94 15.38 17.82
CA GLY A 140 -9.58 16.58 18.39
C GLY A 140 -8.90 17.08 19.66
N LEU A 141 -8.84 18.40 19.89
CA LEU A 141 -8.19 18.96 21.09
C LEU A 141 -8.79 18.40 22.40
N HIS A 142 -10.11 18.31 22.47
CA HIS A 142 -10.81 17.75 23.63
C HIS A 142 -10.45 16.27 23.86
N GLU A 143 -10.29 15.49 22.80
CA GLU A 143 -9.90 14.07 22.92
C GLU A 143 -8.49 13.92 23.49
N ARG A 144 -7.58 14.82 23.11
CA ARG A 144 -6.19 14.84 23.62
C ARG A 144 -6.14 15.23 25.10
N SER A 145 -6.99 16.16 25.53
CA SER A 145 -6.90 16.74 26.88
C SER A 145 -7.68 15.96 27.94
N CYS A 146 -8.71 15.21 27.56
CA CYS A 146 -9.61 14.53 28.50
C CYS A 146 -9.16 13.11 28.91
N GLY A 147 -7.94 12.66 28.57
CA GLY A 147 -7.40 11.35 28.95
C GLY A 147 -8.03 10.14 28.22
N ASN A 148 -9.19 10.31 27.59
CA ASN A 148 -9.94 9.28 26.86
C ASN A 148 -9.36 8.95 25.47
N PHE A 149 -8.07 9.19 25.26
CA PHE A 149 -7.37 8.90 24.01
C PHE A 149 -5.96 8.38 24.33
N SER A 150 -5.93 7.24 25.02
CA SER A 150 -4.75 6.61 25.60
C SER A 150 -4.53 5.20 25.02
N ILE A 151 -3.36 4.62 25.28
CA ILE A 151 -3.05 3.24 24.87
C ILE A 151 -4.07 2.27 25.49
N GLY A 152 -4.53 1.29 24.71
CA GLY A 152 -5.58 0.32 25.08
C GLY A 152 -7.00 0.75 24.71
N GLU A 153 -7.20 2.02 24.32
CA GLU A 153 -8.54 2.51 24.00
C GLU A 153 -8.95 2.15 22.57
N LYS A 154 -10.14 1.53 22.45
CA LYS A 154 -10.78 1.27 21.17
C LYS A 154 -11.58 2.49 20.70
N ARG A 155 -11.31 2.94 19.47
CA ARG A 155 -11.91 4.15 18.89
C ARG A 155 -12.19 3.94 17.40
N ALA A 156 -13.20 4.65 16.89
CA ALA A 156 -13.47 4.72 15.46
C ALA A 156 -12.51 5.69 14.75
N PHE A 157 -12.00 5.33 13.60
CA PHE A 157 -11.06 6.09 12.82
C PHE A 157 -11.52 6.21 11.38
N HIS A 158 -11.27 7.35 10.77
CA HIS A 158 -11.47 7.54 9.35
C HIS A 158 -10.18 7.19 8.62
N VAL A 159 -10.24 6.24 7.68
CA VAL A 159 -9.11 5.90 6.81
C VAL A 159 -8.87 7.06 5.85
N ARG A 160 -7.87 7.88 6.16
CA ARG A 160 -7.62 9.12 5.44
C ARG A 160 -6.88 8.89 4.14
N ARG A 161 -5.79 8.10 4.22
CA ARG A 161 -4.88 7.91 3.10
C ARG A 161 -4.12 6.61 3.25
N VAL A 162 -3.92 5.92 2.13
CA VAL A 162 -3.08 4.74 1.99
C VAL A 162 -2.01 5.03 0.95
N ASP A 163 -0.74 5.00 1.36
CA ASP A 163 0.39 5.27 0.47
C ASP A 163 1.49 4.22 0.59
N PRO A 164 2.22 3.94 -0.51
CA PRO A 164 3.49 3.25 -0.43
C PRO A 164 4.56 4.25 0.00
N VAL A 165 5.34 3.91 1.03
CA VAL A 165 6.44 4.75 1.53
C VAL A 165 7.76 3.98 1.54
N PHE A 166 8.87 4.70 1.48
CA PHE A 166 10.19 4.15 1.73
C PHE A 166 10.64 4.56 3.13
N LEU A 167 10.78 3.59 4.02
CA LEU A 167 11.31 3.81 5.36
C LEU A 167 12.67 3.11 5.44
N ASN A 168 13.72 3.90 5.63
CA ASN A 168 15.12 3.43 5.67
C ASN A 168 15.51 2.56 4.45
N GLY A 169 15.02 2.92 3.27
CA GLY A 169 15.28 2.19 2.02
C GLY A 169 14.41 0.94 1.80
N THR A 170 13.56 0.58 2.76
CA THR A 170 12.60 -0.52 2.66
C THR A 170 11.21 0.00 2.25
N PRO A 171 10.61 -0.50 1.15
CA PRO A 171 9.22 -0.24 0.82
C PRO A 171 8.30 -0.74 1.94
N ARG A 172 7.34 0.08 2.36
CA ARG A 172 6.30 -0.28 3.34
C ARG A 172 4.97 0.36 2.98
N LEU A 173 3.87 -0.28 3.36
CA LEU A 173 2.55 0.31 3.33
C LEU A 173 2.41 1.29 4.51
N LYS A 174 1.93 2.51 4.26
CA LYS A 174 1.55 3.47 5.29
C LYS A 174 0.07 3.80 5.18
N VAL A 175 -0.69 3.39 6.19
CA VAL A 175 -2.08 3.80 6.37
C VAL A 175 -2.12 4.94 7.37
N VAL A 176 -2.68 6.06 6.95
CA VAL A 176 -2.92 7.24 7.78
C VAL A 176 -4.40 7.30 8.10
N VAL A 177 -4.72 7.41 9.38
CA VAL A 177 -6.08 7.62 9.85
C VAL A 177 -6.24 8.97 10.53
N ASP A 178 -7.48 9.43 10.64
CA ASP A 178 -7.81 10.64 11.38
C ASP A 178 -9.10 10.52 12.18
N ARG A 179 -9.28 11.43 13.13
CA ARG A 179 -10.54 11.62 13.86
C ARG A 179 -11.18 12.98 13.61
N VAL A 180 -10.62 13.78 12.69
CA VAL A 180 -11.07 15.15 12.37
C VAL A 180 -11.94 15.23 11.12
N SER A 181 -12.02 14.18 10.30
CA SER A 181 -12.78 14.19 9.05
C SER A 181 -14.31 14.21 9.24
N LYS A 182 -15.01 14.95 8.38
CA LYS A 182 -16.49 15.00 8.37
C LYS A 182 -17.13 13.61 8.16
N THR A 183 -16.49 12.77 7.35
CA THR A 183 -16.90 11.39 7.07
C THR A 183 -16.90 10.50 8.30
N LEU A 184 -16.08 10.78 9.32
CA LEU A 184 -16.12 10.04 10.58
C LEU A 184 -17.50 10.15 11.24
N VAL A 185 -18.05 11.37 11.29
CA VAL A 185 -19.36 11.63 11.91
C VAL A 185 -20.48 11.02 11.06
N GLU A 186 -20.38 11.12 9.74
CA GLU A 186 -21.32 10.46 8.82
C GLU A 186 -21.34 8.95 9.04
N GLY A 187 -20.17 8.31 9.15
CA GLY A 187 -20.04 6.87 9.40
C GLY A 187 -20.61 6.45 10.75
N LEU A 188 -20.25 7.16 11.83
CA LEU A 188 -20.78 6.88 13.17
C LEU A 188 -22.31 7.02 13.25
N LEU A 189 -22.87 8.03 12.58
CA LEU A 189 -24.33 8.19 12.51
C LEU A 189 -24.99 7.06 11.71
N LYS A 190 -24.37 6.63 10.61
CA LYS A 190 -24.88 5.49 9.83
C LYS A 190 -24.88 4.20 10.67
N GLU A 191 -23.79 3.91 11.39
CA GLU A 191 -23.72 2.76 12.30
C GLU A 191 -24.81 2.84 13.38
N GLN A 192 -24.98 4.01 14.01
CA GLN A 192 -25.97 4.20 15.07
C GLN A 192 -27.43 4.09 14.58
N LEU A 193 -27.72 4.53 13.36
CA LEU A 193 -29.07 4.50 12.77
C LEU A 193 -29.40 3.14 12.11
N GLY A 194 -28.40 2.29 11.89
CA GLY A 194 -28.56 0.96 11.30
C GLY A 194 -29.32 0.99 9.97
N TYR A 195 -30.29 0.08 9.81
CA TYR A 195 -31.12 -0.02 8.59
C TYR A 195 -31.84 1.28 8.19
N SER A 196 -32.11 2.19 9.13
CA SER A 196 -32.73 3.47 8.79
C SER A 196 -31.81 4.38 7.97
N ALA A 197 -30.49 4.19 8.09
CA ALA A 197 -29.49 4.95 7.34
C ALA A 197 -29.45 4.56 5.86
N GLU A 198 -29.84 3.34 5.49
CA GLU A 198 -29.83 2.88 4.08
C GLU A 198 -30.78 3.70 3.21
N LYS A 199 -31.83 4.26 3.81
CA LYS A 199 -32.83 5.11 3.14
C LYS A 199 -32.48 6.60 3.22
N MET A 200 -31.29 6.95 3.69
CA MET A 200 -30.91 8.33 3.98
C MET A 200 -29.49 8.67 3.48
N ILE A 201 -29.40 9.75 2.71
CA ILE A 201 -28.11 10.37 2.39
C ILE A 201 -27.73 11.29 3.55
N ILE A 202 -26.87 10.80 4.45
CA ILE A 202 -26.31 11.58 5.56
C ILE A 202 -25.05 12.31 5.10
N ARG A 203 -25.03 13.64 5.28
CA ARG A 203 -23.86 14.48 5.01
C ARG A 203 -23.59 15.41 6.18
N CYS A 204 -22.33 15.54 6.56
CA CYS A 204 -21.87 16.53 7.54
C CYS A 204 -21.52 17.83 6.83
N THR A 205 -22.32 18.87 7.06
CA THR A 205 -22.16 20.18 6.41
C THR A 205 -21.09 21.01 7.12
N ARG A 206 -21.09 21.03 8.45
CA ARG A 206 -20.09 21.74 9.29
C ARG A 206 -19.62 20.87 10.45
N ARG A 207 -18.33 20.94 10.77
CA ARG A 207 -17.73 20.22 11.89
C ARG A 207 -16.75 21.11 12.65
N PHE A 208 -17.01 21.30 13.93
CA PHE A 208 -16.10 21.87 14.92
C PHE A 208 -15.58 20.72 15.78
N VAL A 209 -14.39 20.22 15.47
CA VAL A 209 -13.87 18.96 16.04
C VAL A 209 -13.80 19.03 17.56
N GLY A 210 -14.38 18.03 18.23
CA GLY A 210 -14.45 17.96 19.70
C GLY A 210 -15.53 18.84 20.33
N GLN A 211 -16.34 19.56 19.53
CA GLN A 211 -17.40 20.43 20.02
C GLN A 211 -18.77 20.06 19.43
N LYS A 212 -19.00 20.40 18.15
CA LYS A 212 -20.30 20.24 17.49
C LYS A 212 -20.15 19.90 16.02
N SER A 213 -21.06 19.08 15.51
CA SER A 213 -21.19 18.77 14.09
C SER A 213 -22.62 19.06 13.64
N GLN A 214 -22.77 19.65 12.47
CA GLN A 214 -24.05 19.86 11.79
C GLN A 214 -24.14 18.86 10.64
N THR A 215 -25.23 18.12 10.62
CA THR A 215 -25.50 17.06 9.63
C THR A 215 -26.86 17.28 9.01
N SER A 216 -26.96 17.03 7.71
CA SER A 216 -28.21 16.98 6.96
C SER A 216 -28.47 15.56 6.51
N GLY A 217 -29.70 15.07 6.69
CA GLY A 217 -30.17 13.81 6.13
C GLY A 217 -31.25 14.07 5.11
N LEU A 218 -31.08 13.58 3.89
CA LEU A 218 -32.16 13.53 2.89
C LEU A 218 -32.66 12.10 2.81
N ARG A 219 -33.96 11.89 3.00
CA ARG A 219 -34.59 10.58 2.87
C ARG A 219 -34.82 10.30 1.38
N GLU A 220 -34.32 9.19 0.88
CA GLU A 220 -34.68 8.72 -0.45
C GLU A 220 -36.14 8.27 -0.41
N ILE A 221 -37.01 9.04 -1.06
CA ILE A 221 -38.39 8.64 -1.29
C ILE A 221 -38.34 7.85 -2.60
N CYS A 222 -38.30 6.52 -2.52
CA CYS A 222 -38.55 5.67 -3.68
C CYS A 222 -40.01 5.87 -4.10
N SER A 223 -40.21 6.41 -5.30
CA SER A 223 -41.47 6.41 -6.05
C SER A 223 -41.69 5.09 -6.75
#